data_AF-A0A258JZL1-F1
#
_entry.id   AF-A0A258JZL1-F1
#
_cell.length_a   1.000
_cell.length_b   1.000
_cell.length_c   1.000
_cell.angle_alpha   90.00
_cell.angle_beta   90.00
_cell.angle_gamma   90.00
#
_symmetry.space_group_name_H-M   'P 1'
#
loop_
_entity.id
_entity.type
_entity.pdbx_description
1 polymer ?
#
loop_
_entity_poly.entity_id
_entity_poly.type
_entity_poly.pdbx_seq_one_letter_code
_entity_poly.pdbx_strand_id
1 'polypeptide(L)'
;MLMTRRKPATVGEILTEEFMQPLGLTQAALAGAMGVQRKHVNELCNNRRTVTAATALILARVFGNSPDFWLNAQRRNDLWEALNSPTEQARIARATPLASAA
;
A
#
# COMPACT_ATOMS: atom_id res chain seq x y z
N MET A 1 6.94 12.52 7.61
CA MET A 1 5.76 12.05 6.85
C MET A 1 4.59 12.96 7.18
N LEU A 2 3.86 13.44 6.18
CA LEU A 2 2.64 14.22 6.41
C LEU A 2 1.50 13.25 6.76
N MET A 3 1.08 13.23 8.01
CA MET A 3 -0.16 12.54 8.42
C MET A 3 -1.33 13.47 8.11
N THR A 4 -2.17 13.06 7.17
CA THR A 4 -3.34 13.84 6.74
C THR A 4 -4.57 13.44 7.55
N ARG A 5 -5.47 14.40 7.77
CA ARG A 5 -6.77 14.14 8.42
C ARG A 5 -7.66 13.21 7.59
N ARG A 6 -7.61 13.33 6.26
CA ARG A 6 -8.33 12.45 5.32
C ARG A 6 -7.57 11.12 5.12
N LYS A 7 -8.30 10.03 4.95
CA LYS A 7 -7.74 8.72 4.57
C LYS A 7 -6.89 8.88 3.28
N PRO A 8 -5.62 8.45 3.29
CA PRO A 8 -4.79 8.44 2.09
C PRO A 8 -5.38 7.53 1.01
N ALA A 9 -5.07 7.81 -0.26
CA ALA A 9 -5.37 6.88 -1.33
C ALA A 9 -4.65 5.54 -1.08
N THR A 10 -5.39 4.45 -1.18
CA THR A 10 -4.89 3.09 -1.06
C THR A 10 -4.04 2.70 -2.26
N VAL A 11 -3.23 1.65 -2.11
CA VAL A 11 -2.51 1.08 -3.26
C VAL A 11 -3.49 0.63 -4.34
N GLY A 12 -4.60 -0.02 -3.95
CA GLY A 12 -5.59 -0.53 -4.90
C GLY A 12 -6.23 0.58 -5.74
N GLU A 13 -6.58 1.71 -5.10
CA GLU A 13 -7.09 2.90 -5.78
C GLU A 13 -6.04 3.48 -6.74
N ILE A 14 -4.80 3.71 -6.27
CA ILE A 14 -3.72 4.23 -7.11
C ILE A 14 -3.45 3.31 -8.30
N LEU A 15 -3.31 2.00 -8.05
CA LEU A 15 -3.04 1.02 -9.10
C LEU A 15 -4.16 1.01 -10.16
N THR A 16 -5.41 1.12 -9.73
CA THR A 16 -6.56 1.03 -10.62
C THR A 16 -6.77 2.33 -11.39
N GLU A 17 -6.85 3.46 -10.69
CA GLU A 17 -7.26 4.76 -11.24
C GLU A 17 -6.11 5.48 -11.96
N GLU A 18 -4.88 5.36 -11.47
CA GLU A 18 -3.73 6.12 -12.00
C GLU A 18 -2.90 5.32 -13.01
N PHE A 19 -3.00 3.99 -13.01
CA PHE A 19 -2.19 3.13 -13.89
C PHE A 19 -3.06 2.26 -14.79
N MET A 20 -3.94 1.42 -14.24
CA MET A 20 -4.66 0.45 -15.06
C MET A 20 -5.69 1.10 -15.99
N GLN A 21 -6.52 2.01 -15.49
CA GLN A 21 -7.54 2.69 -16.31
C GLN A 21 -6.90 3.55 -17.42
N PRO A 22 -5.91 4.42 -17.15
CA PRO A 22 -5.30 5.25 -18.21
C PRO A 22 -4.57 4.44 -19.28
N LEU A 23 -4.03 3.27 -18.91
CA LEU A 23 -3.35 2.36 -19.83
C LEU A 23 -4.28 1.34 -20.50
N GLY A 24 -5.58 1.33 -20.18
CA GLY A 24 -6.52 0.32 -20.67
C GLY A 24 -6.16 -1.12 -20.25
N LEU A 25 -5.45 -1.30 -19.14
CA LEU A 25 -4.96 -2.60 -18.69
C LEU A 25 -6.03 -3.39 -17.94
N THR A 26 -6.23 -4.64 -18.36
CA THR A 26 -7.01 -5.60 -17.56
C THR A 26 -6.16 -6.18 -16.43
N GLN A 27 -6.81 -6.68 -15.36
CA GLN A 27 -6.11 -7.42 -14.29
C GLN A 27 -5.34 -8.63 -14.81
N ALA A 28 -5.83 -9.27 -15.89
CA ALA A 28 -5.14 -10.41 -16.50
C ALA A 28 -3.86 -9.98 -17.23
N ALA A 29 -3.92 -8.86 -17.97
CA ALA A 29 -2.75 -8.30 -18.65
C ALA A 29 -1.66 -7.89 -17.64
N LEU A 30 -2.05 -7.20 -16.56
CA LEU A 30 -1.12 -6.83 -15.49
C LEU A 30 -0.53 -8.07 -14.80
N ALA A 31 -1.35 -9.09 -14.53
CA ALA A 31 -0.86 -10.33 -13.92
C ALA A 31 0.18 -11.03 -14.80
N GLY A 32 -0.03 -11.05 -16.12
CA GLY A 32 0.95 -11.53 -17.09
C GLY A 32 2.26 -10.73 -17.05
N ALA A 33 2.19 -9.40 -17.04
CA ALA A 33 3.36 -8.53 -16.96
C ALA A 33 4.13 -8.68 -15.64
N MET A 34 3.42 -8.92 -14.53
CA MET A 34 4.00 -9.15 -13.21
C MET A 34 4.53 -10.58 -13.01
N GLY A 35 4.19 -11.53 -13.88
CA GLY A 35 4.51 -12.94 -13.70
C GLY A 35 3.80 -13.60 -12.51
N VAL A 36 2.59 -13.13 -12.16
CA VAL A 36 1.80 -13.65 -11.03
C VAL A 36 0.41 -14.13 -11.48
N GLN A 37 -0.30 -14.83 -10.60
CA GLN A 37 -1.68 -15.21 -10.86
C GLN A 37 -2.62 -13.98 -10.87
N ARG A 38 -3.66 -13.99 -11.70
CA ARG A 38 -4.70 -12.93 -11.74
C ARG A 38 -5.30 -12.63 -10.36
N LYS A 39 -5.45 -13.64 -9.51
CA LYS A 39 -5.94 -13.48 -8.13
C LYS A 39 -5.05 -12.53 -7.31
N HIS A 40 -3.73 -12.58 -7.50
CA HIS A 40 -2.80 -11.66 -6.83
C HIS A 40 -3.11 -10.21 -7.18
N VAL A 41 -3.26 -9.91 -8.47
CA VAL A 41 -3.60 -8.55 -8.94
C VAL A 41 -4.99 -8.14 -8.45
N ASN A 42 -5.97 -9.05 -8.49
CA ASN A 42 -7.30 -8.78 -7.95
C ASN A 42 -7.26 -8.38 -6.47
N GLU A 43 -6.49 -9.09 -5.65
CA GLU A 43 -6.34 -8.78 -4.25
C GLU A 43 -5.64 -7.44 -4.01
N LEU A 44 -4.64 -7.09 -4.84
CA LEU A 44 -4.00 -5.76 -4.80
C LEU A 44 -4.99 -4.65 -5.14
N CYS A 45 -5.73 -4.77 -6.25
CA CYS A 45 -6.72 -3.76 -6.66
C CYS A 45 -7.82 -3.55 -5.61
N ASN A 46 -8.18 -4.60 -4.86
CA ASN A 46 -9.24 -4.55 -3.84
C ASN A 46 -8.72 -4.34 -2.42
N ASN A 47 -7.44 -3.98 -2.24
CA ASN A 47 -6.82 -3.79 -0.92
C ASN A 47 -6.93 -5.01 0.01
N ARG A 48 -7.05 -6.22 -0.55
CA ARG A 48 -7.09 -7.49 0.18
C ARG A 48 -5.71 -8.13 0.33
N ARG A 49 -4.68 -7.50 -0.24
CA ARG A 49 -3.29 -7.91 -0.14
C ARG A 49 -2.39 -6.69 0.05
N THR A 50 -1.52 -6.77 1.05
CA THR A 50 -0.47 -5.78 1.31
C THR A 50 0.59 -5.82 0.22
N VAL A 51 1.10 -4.66 -0.17
CA VAL A 51 2.30 -4.57 -1.01
C VAL A 51 3.53 -4.94 -0.20
N THR A 52 4.14 -6.07 -0.54
CA THR A 52 5.45 -6.46 -0.02
C THR A 52 6.58 -5.76 -0.79
N ALA A 53 7.80 -5.78 -0.26
CA ALA A 53 8.97 -5.26 -0.97
C ALA A 53 9.17 -5.96 -2.34
N ALA A 54 8.96 -7.27 -2.41
CA ALA A 54 9.03 -8.03 -3.66
C ALA A 54 7.95 -7.57 -4.67
N THR A 55 6.71 -7.41 -4.22
CA THR A 55 5.62 -6.88 -5.06
C THR A 55 5.92 -5.46 -5.55
N ALA A 56 6.47 -4.60 -4.69
CA ALA A 56 6.82 -3.23 -5.04
C ALA A 56 7.92 -3.17 -6.11
N LEU A 57 8.96 -4.03 -6.01
CA LEU A 57 10.00 -4.15 -7.02
C LEU A 57 9.45 -4.59 -8.38
N ILE A 58 8.51 -5.54 -8.37
CA ILE A 58 7.84 -6.00 -9.60
C ILE A 58 7.00 -4.87 -10.20
N LEU A 59 6.16 -4.20 -9.42
CA LEU A 59 5.33 -3.09 -9.89
C LEU A 59 6.20 -1.93 -10.43
N ALA A 60 7.29 -1.60 -9.74
CA ALA A 60 8.28 -0.63 -10.19
C ALA A 60 8.87 -1.00 -11.56
N ARG A 61 9.22 -2.27 -11.75
CA ARG A 61 9.75 -2.78 -13.03
C ARG A 61 8.70 -2.77 -14.15
N VAL A 62 7.43 -3.01 -13.84
CA VAL A 62 6.30 -3.02 -14.79
C VAL A 62 5.94 -1.59 -15.21
N PHE A 63 5.85 -0.66 -14.27
CA PHE A 63 5.34 0.69 -14.51
C PHE A 63 6.44 1.76 -14.67
N GLY A 64 7.71 1.41 -14.50
CA GLY A 64 8.84 2.33 -14.69
C GLY A 64 8.97 3.40 -13.61
N ASN A 65 8.52 3.11 -12.38
CA ASN A 65 8.67 4.01 -11.22
C ASN A 65 9.49 3.35 -10.11
N SER A 66 9.53 3.94 -8.91
CA SER A 66 10.32 3.40 -7.80
C SER A 66 9.54 2.41 -6.94
N PRO A 67 10.18 1.39 -6.34
CA PRO A 67 9.52 0.52 -5.36
C PRO A 67 9.03 1.31 -4.13
N ASP A 68 9.76 2.35 -3.73
CA ASP A 68 9.35 3.26 -2.65
C ASP A 68 8.03 3.97 -2.91
N PHE A 69 7.67 4.24 -4.16
CA PHE A 69 6.37 4.80 -4.51
C PHE A 69 5.23 3.92 -3.94
N TRP A 70 5.28 2.63 -4.22
CA TRP A 70 4.28 1.64 -3.79
C TRP A 70 4.33 1.39 -2.28
N LEU A 71 5.53 1.24 -1.72
CA LEU A 71 5.71 1.00 -0.28
C LEU A 71 5.26 2.20 0.56
N ASN A 72 5.47 3.43 0.08
CA ASN A 72 5.03 4.62 0.79
C ASN A 72 3.50 4.76 0.77
N ALA A 73 2.83 4.39 -0.33
CA ALA A 73 1.36 4.36 -0.38
C ALA A 73 0.77 3.36 0.64
N GLN A 74 1.36 2.15 0.71
CA GLN A 74 0.99 1.15 1.71
C GLN A 74 1.20 1.68 3.14
N ARG A 75 2.41 2.17 3.44
CA ARG A 75 2.78 2.64 4.78
C ARG A 75 1.90 3.80 5.26
N ARG A 76 1.54 4.73 4.38
CA ARG A 76 0.64 5.84 4.72
C ARG A 76 -0.74 5.34 5.13
N ASN A 77 -1.28 4.33 4.43
CA ASN A 77 -2.55 3.71 4.80
C ASN A 77 -2.43 2.97 6.12
N ASP A 78 -1.41 2.12 6.29
CA ASP A 78 -1.24 1.32 7.51
C ASP A 78 -1.15 2.23 8.75
N LEU A 79 -0.37 3.32 8.66
CA LEU A 79 -0.26 4.30 9.74
C LEU A 79 -1.57 5.04 9.99
N TRP A 80 -2.28 5.44 8.92
CA TRP A 80 -3.56 6.13 9.08
C TRP A 80 -4.61 5.21 9.70
N GLU A 81 -4.71 3.95 9.28
CA GLU A 81 -5.65 2.98 9.82
C GLU A 81 -5.35 2.66 11.29
N ALA A 82 -4.08 2.48 11.64
CA ALA A 82 -3.67 2.29 13.04
C ALA A 82 -4.03 3.51 13.90
N LEU A 83 -3.79 4.73 13.42
CA LEU A 83 -4.14 5.95 14.14
C LEU A 83 -5.65 6.19 14.25
N ASN A 84 -6.47 5.61 13.39
CA ASN A 84 -7.92 5.78 13.39
C ASN A 84 -8.67 4.54 13.94
N SER A 85 -7.96 3.52 14.39
CA SER A 85 -8.52 2.34 15.06
C SER A 85 -8.63 2.59 16.57
N PRO A 86 -9.84 2.50 17.19
CA PRO A 86 -9.99 2.71 18.63
C PRO A 86 -9.14 1.75 19.48
N THR A 87 -9.02 0.50 19.03
CA THR A 87 -8.21 -0.52 19.70
C THR A 87 -6.73 -0.16 19.69
N GLU A 88 -6.21 0.26 18.54
CA GLU A 88 -4.81 0.66 18.42
C GLU A 88 -4.53 1.99 19.13
N GLN A 89 -5.43 2.97 19.07
CA GLN A 89 -5.33 4.20 19.86
C GLN A 89 -5.21 3.91 21.36
N ALA A 90 -6.03 3.01 21.90
CA ALA A 90 -5.95 2.62 23.31
C ALA A 90 -4.64 1.89 23.65
N ARG A 91 -4.05 1.14 22.70
CA ARG A 91 -2.73 0.53 22.88
C ARG A 91 -1.62 1.58 22.84
N ILE A 92 -1.65 2.50 21.88
CA ILE A 92 -0.67 3.58 21.72
C ILE A 92 -0.67 4.50 22.95
N ALA A 93 -1.86 4.87 23.46
CA ALA A 93 -1.97 5.73 24.64
C ALA A 93 -1.42 5.10 25.94
N ARG A 94 -1.33 3.77 26.01
CA ARG A 94 -0.73 3.04 27.13
C ARG A 94 0.79 2.91 27.02
N ALA A 95 1.37 3.16 25.84
CA ALA A 95 2.81 3.08 25.66
C ALA A 95 3.51 4.25 26.37
N THR A 96 4.57 3.95 27.11
CA THR A 96 5.36 4.96 27.83
C THR A 96 6.70 5.16 27.11
N PRO A 97 7.12 6.40 26.80
CA PRO A 97 8.43 6.65 26.23
C PRO A 97 9.54 6.19 27.16
N LEU A 98 10.56 5.52 26.62
CA LEU A 98 11.76 5.18 27.38
C LEU A 98 12.60 6.45 27.57
N ALA A 99 12.73 6.91 28.82
CA ALA A 99 13.63 8.00 29.18
C ALA A 99 15.05 7.44 29.35
N SER A 100 15.85 7.49 28.29
CA SER A 100 17.21 6.93 28.17
C SER A 100 17.28 5.40 28.38
N ALA A 101 17.83 4.69 27.41
CA ALA A 101 18.41 3.38 27.71
C ALA A 101 19.55 3.63 28.72
N ALA A 102 19.57 2.88 29.83
CA ALA A 102 20.74 2.81 30.68
C ALA A 102 21.91 2.18 29.92
#